data_AF-A0A2E0UQ22-F1
#
_entry.id   AF-A0A2E0UQ22-F1
#
_cell.length_a   1.000
_cell.length_b   1.000
_cell.length_c   1.000
_cell.angle_alpha   90.00
_cell.angle_beta   90.00
_cell.angle_gamma   90.00
#
_symmetry.space_group_name_H-M   'P 1'
#
loop_
_entity.id
_entity.type
_entity.pdbx_description
1 polymer ?
#
loop_
_entity_poly.entity_id
_entity_poly.type
_entity_poly.pdbx_seq_one_letter_code
_entity_poly.pdbx_strand_id
1 'polypeptide(L)'
;MTIHSSWLRNTNMNPDSIQTIVFDWGDTLMRVFPESQGPMALWTKVEAMPNALEMLSTLNSQFKLVLASNAQESSAEDIRTALNRVNLGQFISEIYTYHELGARKPEQAFFRVLEQKLNTPAHQLIMIGDDYRKDILPAWNAGWLTMWYNPLNQLAEAHLPVQHYECADLGEIPNLLQNQPLPSLQTCLAWYMQERVTHTLLAHVQTVSAAAYQMAVWLKEYEPNVSPLLAHRGGYLHDLAKLIETKETNHAKLAENLLMEYRQPILAKIAGRHLMGDLKSSDNRPTTWEEKIVHYADKLAEGSELVSLSERLTALKGRYPQFLDIIDGNRRLIEALEIEIATALHHSPQELLADLKTALYNGNS
;
A
#
# COMPACT_ATOMS: atom_id res chain seq x y z
N MET A 1 33.95 13.08 1.73
CA MET A 1 34.65 11.79 1.56
C MET A 1 33.63 10.82 1.02
N THR A 2 33.72 10.55 -0.28
CA THR A 2 32.71 9.85 -1.09
C THR A 2 32.84 8.35 -0.84
N ILE A 3 32.03 7.81 0.05
CA ILE A 3 31.80 6.37 0.12
C ILE A 3 30.29 6.24 0.04
N HIS A 4 29.80 5.63 -1.05
CA HIS A 4 28.54 4.88 -1.19
C HIS A 4 27.91 5.15 -2.56
N SER A 5 28.17 4.28 -3.54
CA SER A 5 27.43 4.36 -4.82
C SER A 5 27.18 3.04 -5.56
N SER A 6 27.72 1.90 -5.11
CA SER A 6 27.48 0.61 -5.79
C SER A 6 26.61 -0.39 -5.03
N TRP A 7 26.67 -0.45 -3.69
CA TRP A 7 25.79 -1.35 -2.91
C TRP A 7 24.39 -0.77 -2.63
N LEU A 8 24.23 0.56 -2.69
CA LEU A 8 22.98 1.25 -2.34
C LEU A 8 21.91 1.24 -3.43
N ARG A 9 22.28 1.02 -4.70
CA ARG A 9 21.31 1.00 -5.81
C ARG A 9 20.50 -0.30 -5.88
N ASN A 10 20.85 -1.29 -5.07
CA ASN A 10 20.32 -2.65 -5.13
C ASN A 10 19.18 -2.93 -4.14
N THR A 11 18.64 -1.90 -3.46
CA THR A 11 17.39 -2.04 -2.66
C THR A 11 16.14 -1.82 -3.50
N ASN A 12 16.29 -1.49 -4.79
CA ASN A 12 15.18 -1.40 -5.73
C ASN A 12 14.81 -2.81 -6.20
N MET A 13 13.73 -3.35 -5.64
CA MET A 13 13.09 -4.57 -6.13
C MET A 13 12.68 -4.33 -7.58
N ASN A 14 13.32 -5.05 -8.52
CA ASN A 14 12.95 -4.99 -9.92
C ASN A 14 11.76 -5.94 -10.13
N PRO A 15 10.57 -5.49 -10.56
CA PRO A 15 9.46 -6.39 -10.87
C PRO A 15 9.85 -7.47 -11.91
N ASP A 16 10.85 -7.21 -12.77
CA ASP A 16 11.41 -8.21 -13.69
C ASP A 16 12.04 -9.44 -12.97
N SER A 17 12.21 -9.40 -11.64
CA SER A 17 12.71 -10.53 -10.87
C SER A 17 11.61 -11.52 -10.47
N ILE A 18 10.32 -11.17 -10.57
CA ILE A 18 9.23 -12.08 -10.21
C ILE A 18 9.21 -13.24 -11.22
N GLN A 19 9.33 -14.47 -10.72
CA GLN A 19 9.26 -15.67 -11.55
C GLN A 19 8.03 -16.51 -11.23
N THR A 20 7.60 -16.51 -9.96
CA THR A 20 6.48 -17.34 -9.50
C THR A 20 5.47 -16.49 -8.75
N ILE A 21 4.21 -16.65 -9.13
CA ILE A 21 3.06 -16.08 -8.43
C ILE A 21 2.40 -17.19 -7.62
N VAL A 22 2.26 -16.96 -6.33
CA VAL A 22 1.59 -17.87 -5.40
C VAL A 22 0.26 -17.24 -5.02
N PHE A 23 -0.84 -17.91 -5.37
CA PHE A 23 -2.19 -17.49 -5.03
C PHE A 23 -2.69 -18.22 -3.78
N ASP A 24 -3.41 -17.51 -2.91
CA ASP A 24 -4.41 -18.15 -2.06
C ASP A 24 -5.57 -18.71 -2.92
N TRP A 25 -6.43 -19.53 -2.32
CA TRP A 25 -7.50 -20.21 -3.00
C TRP A 25 -8.88 -19.60 -2.72
N GLY A 26 -9.31 -19.59 -1.45
CA GLY A 26 -10.67 -19.25 -1.07
C GLY A 26 -10.84 -17.74 -1.04
N ASP A 27 -11.88 -17.23 -1.69
CA ASP A 27 -12.16 -15.80 -1.87
C ASP A 27 -11.06 -15.01 -2.62
N THR A 28 -9.94 -15.65 -2.95
CA THR A 28 -8.93 -15.16 -3.90
C THR A 28 -9.17 -15.67 -5.33
N LEU A 29 -9.16 -16.99 -5.57
CA LEU A 29 -9.38 -17.57 -6.91
C LEU A 29 -10.76 -18.22 -7.07
N MET A 30 -11.29 -18.78 -5.98
CA MET A 30 -12.61 -19.43 -5.96
C MET A 30 -13.45 -18.88 -4.81
N ARG A 31 -14.72 -18.57 -5.09
CA ARG A 31 -15.64 -18.03 -4.08
C ARG A 31 -15.91 -19.08 -2.99
N VAL A 32 -15.79 -18.68 -1.72
CA VAL A 32 -16.22 -19.49 -0.58
C VAL A 32 -17.70 -19.22 -0.32
N PHE A 33 -18.50 -20.29 -0.29
CA PHE A 33 -19.92 -20.24 0.04
C PHE A 33 -20.10 -20.67 1.51
N PRO A 34 -20.50 -19.78 2.43
CA PRO A 34 -20.60 -20.10 3.87
C PRO A 34 -21.52 -21.29 4.19
N GLU A 35 -22.50 -21.56 3.33
CA GLU A 35 -23.44 -22.67 3.45
C GLU A 35 -22.86 -24.04 3.03
N SER A 36 -21.71 -24.06 2.36
CA SER A 36 -21.08 -25.29 1.88
C SER A 36 -20.09 -25.85 2.90
N GLN A 37 -20.05 -27.18 3.02
CA GLN A 37 -19.18 -27.88 3.97
C GLN A 37 -18.33 -28.94 3.27
N GLY A 38 -17.17 -29.25 3.88
CA GLY A 38 -16.22 -30.22 3.34
C GLY A 38 -15.48 -29.74 2.08
N PRO A 39 -14.82 -30.64 1.33
CA PRO A 39 -14.00 -30.29 0.18
C PRO A 39 -14.80 -29.61 -0.95
N MET A 40 -14.31 -28.48 -1.46
CA MET A 40 -14.96 -27.72 -2.55
C MET A 40 -15.17 -28.54 -3.83
N ALA A 41 -14.33 -29.55 -4.06
CA ALA A 41 -14.49 -30.52 -5.16
C ALA A 41 -15.87 -31.19 -5.15
N LEU A 42 -16.44 -31.42 -3.96
CA LEU A 42 -17.69 -32.13 -3.74
C LEU A 42 -18.90 -31.20 -3.62
N TRP A 43 -18.70 -29.88 -3.60
CA TRP A 43 -19.80 -28.94 -3.47
C TRP A 43 -20.71 -28.97 -4.69
N THR A 44 -22.02 -28.83 -4.48
CA THR A 44 -23.03 -28.79 -5.56
C THR A 44 -22.74 -27.65 -6.55
N LYS A 45 -22.36 -26.48 -6.03
CA LYS A 45 -22.00 -25.30 -6.82
C LYS A 45 -20.58 -24.85 -6.44
N VAL A 46 -19.80 -24.50 -7.45
CA VAL A 46 -18.51 -23.82 -7.32
C VAL A 46 -18.46 -22.66 -8.30
N GLU A 47 -17.70 -21.62 -7.96
CA GLU A 47 -17.61 -20.40 -8.75
C GLU A 47 -16.19 -19.84 -8.67
N ALA A 48 -15.63 -19.44 -9.81
CA ALA A 48 -14.39 -18.68 -9.84
C ALA A 48 -14.65 -17.24 -9.38
N MET A 49 -13.66 -16.60 -8.77
CA MET A 49 -13.72 -15.16 -8.55
C MET A 49 -13.80 -14.42 -9.90
N PRO A 50 -14.48 -13.26 -9.97
CA PRO A 50 -14.55 -12.46 -11.20
C PRO A 50 -13.16 -12.23 -11.79
N ASN A 51 -13.06 -12.33 -13.12
CA ASN A 51 -11.82 -12.15 -13.89
C ASN A 51 -10.65 -13.12 -13.58
N ALA A 52 -10.81 -14.09 -12.68
CA ALA A 52 -9.75 -15.06 -12.36
C ALA A 52 -9.27 -15.85 -13.59
N LEU A 53 -10.19 -16.27 -14.46
CA LEU A 53 -9.86 -17.03 -15.67
C LEU A 53 -9.01 -16.21 -16.65
N GLU A 54 -9.43 -14.98 -16.92
CA GLU A 54 -8.73 -14.07 -17.84
C GLU A 54 -7.35 -13.66 -17.31
N MET A 55 -7.29 -13.35 -16.01
CA MET A 55 -6.05 -13.06 -15.30
C MET A 55 -5.07 -14.23 -15.41
N LEU A 56 -5.47 -15.45 -15.03
CA LEU A 56 -4.59 -16.62 -15.07
C LEU A 56 -4.13 -16.96 -16.49
N SER A 57 -5.03 -16.85 -17.47
CA SER A 57 -4.70 -17.04 -18.89
C SER A 57 -3.61 -16.07 -19.36
N THR A 58 -3.70 -14.80 -18.97
CA THR A 58 -2.73 -13.76 -19.32
C THR A 58 -1.37 -14.02 -18.65
N LEU A 59 -1.39 -14.31 -17.34
CA LEU A 59 -0.17 -14.45 -16.53
C LEU A 59 0.61 -15.74 -16.78
N ASN A 60 -0.07 -16.84 -17.15
CA ASN A 60 0.55 -18.16 -17.32
C ASN A 60 1.62 -18.21 -18.43
N SER A 61 1.62 -17.24 -19.34
CA SER A 61 2.65 -17.10 -20.38
C SER A 61 3.99 -16.56 -19.85
N GLN A 62 3.98 -15.88 -18.71
CA GLN A 62 5.14 -15.14 -18.18
C GLN A 62 5.61 -15.64 -16.81
N PHE A 63 4.69 -16.16 -16.00
CA PHE A 63 4.96 -16.56 -14.63
C PHE A 63 4.60 -18.01 -14.38
N LYS A 64 5.35 -18.68 -13.51
CA LYS A 64 4.91 -19.92 -12.91
C LYS A 64 3.78 -19.61 -11.93
N LEU A 65 2.58 -20.14 -12.17
CA LEU A 65 1.42 -19.91 -11.31
C LEU A 65 1.24 -21.10 -10.36
N VAL A 66 1.21 -20.82 -9.06
CA VAL A 66 1.12 -21.81 -7.99
C VAL A 66 -0.04 -21.45 -7.09
N LEU A 67 -0.74 -22.44 -6.55
CA LEU A 67 -1.75 -22.25 -5.52
C LEU A 67 -1.25 -22.82 -4.20
N ALA A 68 -1.33 -22.05 -3.12
CA ALA A 68 -0.95 -22.49 -1.78
C ALA A 68 -2.01 -22.09 -0.75
N SER A 69 -2.70 -23.09 -0.20
CA SER A 69 -3.88 -22.90 0.65
C SER A 69 -3.74 -23.58 2.02
N ASN A 70 -4.44 -23.02 3.02
CA ASN A 70 -4.57 -23.62 4.35
C ASN A 70 -5.52 -24.83 4.41
N ALA A 71 -6.11 -25.24 3.28
CA ALA A 71 -7.03 -26.37 3.24
C ALA A 71 -6.40 -27.63 3.87
N GLN A 72 -7.07 -28.15 4.91
CA GLN A 72 -6.66 -29.38 5.61
C GLN A 72 -7.50 -30.58 5.18
N GLU A 73 -8.78 -30.34 4.86
CA GLU A 73 -9.69 -31.41 4.44
C GLU A 73 -9.62 -31.69 2.94
N SER A 74 -8.86 -30.90 2.18
CA SER A 74 -8.68 -31.08 0.73
C SER A 74 -7.23 -31.39 0.42
N SER A 75 -7.01 -32.45 -0.37
CA SER A 75 -5.72 -32.74 -1.00
C SER A 75 -5.48 -31.81 -2.19
N ALA A 76 -4.25 -31.81 -2.72
CA ALA A 76 -3.94 -31.10 -3.96
C ALA A 76 -4.82 -31.55 -5.14
N GLU A 77 -5.23 -32.83 -5.20
CA GLU A 77 -6.10 -33.36 -6.24
C GLU A 77 -7.56 -32.90 -6.10
N ASP A 78 -8.04 -32.75 -4.86
CA ASP A 78 -9.38 -32.19 -4.61
C ASP A 78 -9.45 -30.74 -5.08
N ILE A 79 -8.44 -29.92 -4.75
CA ILE A 79 -8.36 -28.53 -5.22
C ILE A 79 -8.26 -28.50 -6.75
N ARG A 80 -7.44 -29.35 -7.36
CA ARG A 80 -7.33 -29.48 -8.83
C ARG A 80 -8.70 -29.77 -9.46
N THR A 81 -9.45 -30.71 -8.88
CA THR A 81 -10.80 -31.08 -9.33
C THR A 81 -11.75 -29.90 -9.24
N ALA A 82 -11.74 -29.14 -8.14
CA ALA A 82 -12.57 -27.94 -7.98
C ALA A 82 -12.22 -26.87 -9.03
N LEU A 83 -10.93 -26.58 -9.24
CA LEU A 83 -10.46 -25.62 -10.24
C LEU A 83 -10.84 -26.03 -11.67
N ASN A 84 -10.81 -27.32 -12.00
CA ASN A 84 -11.17 -27.82 -13.33
C ASN A 84 -12.64 -27.59 -13.66
N ARG A 85 -13.54 -27.65 -12.67
CA ARG A 85 -14.97 -27.37 -12.85
C ARG A 85 -15.25 -25.94 -13.32
N VAL A 86 -14.30 -25.02 -13.11
CA VAL A 86 -14.35 -23.62 -13.52
C VAL A 86 -13.23 -23.24 -14.52
N ASN A 87 -12.60 -24.23 -15.15
CA ASN A 87 -11.55 -24.07 -16.16
C ASN A 87 -10.27 -23.35 -15.71
N LEU A 88 -10.02 -23.22 -14.41
CA LEU A 88 -8.81 -22.58 -13.88
C LEU A 88 -7.63 -23.56 -13.75
N GLY A 89 -7.93 -24.86 -13.58
CA GLY A 89 -6.92 -25.84 -13.18
C GLY A 89 -5.79 -26.06 -14.20
N GLN A 90 -6.02 -25.73 -15.48
CA GLN A 90 -5.01 -25.82 -16.54
C GLN A 90 -3.86 -24.80 -16.41
N PHE A 91 -4.06 -23.70 -15.68
CA PHE A 91 -3.05 -22.64 -15.54
C PHE A 91 -2.18 -22.80 -14.30
N ILE A 92 -2.65 -23.57 -13.31
CA ILE A 92 -1.93 -23.73 -12.04
C ILE A 92 -0.92 -24.86 -12.18
N SER A 93 0.37 -24.54 -12.17
CA SER A 93 1.44 -25.53 -12.31
C SER A 93 1.48 -26.51 -11.12
N GLU A 94 1.40 -25.99 -9.90
CA GLU A 94 1.53 -26.77 -8.66
C GLU A 94 0.52 -26.30 -7.62
N ILE A 95 0.07 -27.23 -6.78
CA ILE A 95 -0.86 -26.98 -5.68
C ILE A 95 -0.22 -27.48 -4.39
N TYR A 96 -0.21 -26.63 -3.37
CA TYR A 96 0.28 -26.94 -2.03
C TYR A 96 -0.81 -26.72 -0.99
N THR A 97 -1.04 -27.73 -0.16
CA THR A 97 -1.96 -27.69 0.97
C THR A 97 -1.21 -27.94 2.27
N TYR A 98 -1.93 -28.01 3.38
CA TYR A 98 -1.34 -28.43 4.65
C TYR A 98 -0.67 -29.81 4.55
N HIS A 99 -1.19 -30.73 3.74
CA HIS A 99 -0.63 -32.08 3.58
C HIS A 99 0.78 -32.07 3.01
N GLU A 100 1.03 -31.23 2.00
CA GLU A 100 2.35 -31.15 1.37
C GLU A 100 3.35 -30.32 2.19
N LEU A 101 2.87 -29.30 2.90
CA LEU A 101 3.71 -28.31 3.59
C LEU A 101 3.92 -28.61 5.08
N GLY A 102 3.00 -29.31 5.75
CA GLY A 102 3.05 -29.57 7.20
C GLY A 102 2.92 -28.32 8.09
N ALA A 103 2.54 -27.18 7.50
CA ALA A 103 2.37 -25.90 8.15
C ALA A 103 1.25 -25.12 7.46
N ARG A 104 0.74 -24.08 8.12
CA ARG A 104 -0.36 -23.24 7.60
C ARG A 104 -0.04 -21.76 7.76
N LYS A 105 -0.58 -20.91 6.90
CA LYS A 105 -0.62 -19.46 7.11
C LYS A 105 -1.36 -19.14 8.42
N PRO A 106 -0.88 -18.22 9.27
CA PRO A 106 0.24 -17.29 9.06
C PRO A 106 1.62 -17.78 9.55
N GLU A 107 1.80 -19.09 9.78
CA GLU A 107 3.06 -19.64 10.30
C GLU A 107 4.20 -19.43 9.31
N GLN A 108 5.33 -18.88 9.76
CA GLN A 108 6.52 -18.67 8.92
C GLN A 108 7.12 -19.98 8.37
N ALA A 109 6.76 -21.13 8.94
CA ALA A 109 7.14 -22.43 8.40
C ALA A 109 6.47 -22.70 7.04
N PHE A 110 5.24 -22.23 6.83
CA PHE A 110 4.51 -22.37 5.56
C PHE A 110 5.31 -21.78 4.39
N PHE A 111 5.72 -20.51 4.52
CA PHE A 111 6.46 -19.79 3.48
C PHE A 111 7.85 -20.40 3.24
N ARG A 112 8.57 -20.74 4.31
CA ARG A 112 9.92 -21.33 4.20
C ARG A 112 9.91 -22.71 3.55
N VAL A 113 8.96 -23.58 3.88
CA VAL A 113 8.83 -24.91 3.24
C VAL A 113 8.42 -24.75 1.78
N LEU A 114 7.52 -23.80 1.49
CA LEU A 114 7.08 -23.53 0.12
C LEU A 114 8.22 -23.00 -0.76
N GLU A 115 9.06 -22.07 -0.27
CA GLU A 115 10.29 -21.63 -0.94
C GLU A 115 11.21 -22.80 -1.31
N GLN A 116 11.44 -23.72 -0.35
CA GLN A 116 12.29 -24.89 -0.55
C GLN A 116 11.74 -25.83 -1.63
N LYS A 117 10.43 -26.07 -1.63
CA LYS A 117 9.77 -26.94 -2.63
C LYS A 117 9.76 -26.31 -4.02
N LEU A 118 9.52 -25.00 -4.11
CA LEU A 118 9.57 -24.27 -5.36
C LEU A 118 10.99 -24.10 -5.89
N ASN A 119 11.99 -24.21 -5.02
CA ASN A 119 13.39 -23.90 -5.31
C ASN A 119 13.56 -22.49 -5.91
N THR A 120 12.78 -21.54 -5.39
CA THR A 120 12.74 -20.15 -5.83
C THR A 120 12.99 -19.25 -4.62
N PRO A 121 13.93 -18.30 -4.69
CA PRO A 121 14.21 -17.40 -3.58
C PRO A 121 13.07 -16.40 -3.36
N ALA A 122 12.85 -15.99 -2.11
CA ALA A 122 11.77 -15.08 -1.69
C ALA A 122 11.58 -13.83 -2.57
N HIS A 123 12.67 -13.18 -3.00
CA HIS A 123 12.59 -11.97 -3.84
C HIS A 123 12.10 -12.21 -5.28
N GLN A 124 11.95 -13.47 -5.70
CA GLN A 124 11.36 -13.88 -6.99
C GLN A 124 9.95 -14.45 -6.84
N LEU A 125 9.41 -14.43 -5.61
CA LEU A 125 8.07 -14.88 -5.25
C LEU A 125 7.18 -13.69 -4.95
N ILE A 126 5.94 -13.76 -5.41
CA ILE A 126 4.88 -12.85 -4.97
C ILE A 126 3.69 -13.64 -4.44
N MET A 127 3.23 -13.28 -3.24
CA MET A 127 1.98 -13.79 -2.66
C MET A 127 0.81 -12.90 -3.06
N ILE A 128 -0.26 -13.50 -3.60
CA ILE A 128 -1.53 -12.84 -3.89
C ILE A 128 -2.62 -13.54 -3.08
N GLY A 129 -3.29 -12.78 -2.21
CA GLY A 129 -4.36 -13.30 -1.36
C GLY A 129 -5.27 -12.19 -0.87
N ASP A 130 -6.41 -12.56 -0.30
CA ASP A 130 -7.44 -11.65 0.20
C ASP A 130 -7.32 -11.33 1.69
N ASP A 131 -6.65 -12.18 2.47
CA ASP A 131 -6.54 -12.00 3.92
C ASP A 131 -5.21 -11.31 4.28
N TYR A 132 -5.31 -10.08 4.80
CA TYR A 132 -4.14 -9.31 5.21
C TYR A 132 -3.27 -10.03 6.25
N ARG A 133 -3.87 -10.69 7.25
CA ARG A 133 -3.15 -11.32 8.37
C ARG A 133 -2.63 -12.71 8.01
N LYS A 134 -3.31 -13.43 7.13
CA LYS A 134 -2.93 -14.79 6.74
C LYS A 134 -2.04 -14.82 5.50
N ASP A 135 -2.28 -13.97 4.52
CA ASP A 135 -1.55 -14.01 3.25
C ASP A 135 -0.47 -12.95 3.19
N ILE A 136 -0.84 -11.69 3.44
CA ILE A 136 0.01 -10.55 3.11
C ILE A 136 1.10 -10.32 4.15
N LEU A 137 0.71 -10.12 5.41
CA LEU A 137 1.65 -9.85 6.50
C LEU A 137 2.71 -10.95 6.67
N PRO A 138 2.37 -12.25 6.73
CA PRO A 138 3.37 -13.28 6.95
C PRO A 138 4.23 -13.56 5.70
N ALA A 139 3.73 -13.37 4.48
CA ALA A 139 4.54 -13.45 3.25
C ALA A 139 5.57 -12.31 3.18
N TRP A 140 5.13 -11.08 3.48
CA TRP A 140 6.02 -9.93 3.58
C TRP A 140 7.12 -10.16 4.63
N ASN A 141 6.76 -10.73 5.79
CA ASN A 141 7.73 -11.06 6.84
C ASN A 141 8.69 -12.21 6.43
N ALA A 142 8.29 -13.08 5.51
CA ALA A 142 9.17 -14.06 4.87
C ALA A 142 10.07 -13.45 3.77
N GLY A 143 9.94 -12.15 3.49
CA GLY A 143 10.72 -11.44 2.47
C GLY A 143 10.18 -11.56 1.05
N TRP A 144 8.93 -12.00 0.89
CA TRP A 144 8.28 -12.10 -0.42
C TRP A 144 7.73 -10.74 -0.85
N LEU A 145 7.56 -10.58 -2.17
CA LEU A 145 6.65 -9.57 -2.67
C LEU A 145 5.22 -9.96 -2.32
N THR A 146 4.34 -8.96 -2.24
CA THR A 146 2.94 -9.20 -1.88
C THR A 146 2.02 -8.26 -2.65
N MET A 147 0.89 -8.81 -3.10
CA MET A 147 -0.22 -8.08 -3.66
C MET A 147 -1.47 -8.42 -2.86
N TRP A 148 -2.08 -7.42 -2.24
CA TRP A 148 -3.33 -7.63 -1.53
C TRP A 148 -4.50 -7.52 -2.49
N TYR A 149 -5.23 -8.62 -2.69
CA TYR A 149 -6.52 -8.59 -3.36
C TYR A 149 -7.58 -8.14 -2.36
N ASN A 150 -7.99 -6.89 -2.42
CA ASN A 150 -8.81 -6.24 -1.42
C ASN A 150 -10.11 -5.68 -2.04
N PRO A 151 -11.00 -6.54 -2.57
CA PRO A 151 -12.24 -6.11 -3.22
C PRO A 151 -13.20 -5.39 -2.26
N LEU A 152 -13.05 -5.62 -0.96
CA LEU A 152 -13.87 -5.02 0.10
C LEU A 152 -13.27 -3.73 0.66
N ASN A 153 -12.16 -3.24 0.09
CA ASN A 153 -11.48 -2.00 0.53
C ASN A 153 -11.24 -1.96 2.05
N GLN A 154 -10.80 -3.10 2.59
CA GLN A 154 -10.50 -3.24 4.01
C GLN A 154 -9.27 -2.42 4.39
N LEU A 155 -9.28 -1.92 5.62
CA LEU A 155 -8.15 -1.21 6.19
C LEU A 155 -7.08 -2.21 6.64
N ALA A 156 -5.82 -2.00 6.23
CA ALA A 156 -4.69 -2.73 6.80
C ALA A 156 -4.57 -2.48 8.31
N GLU A 157 -4.15 -3.50 9.05
CA GLU A 157 -4.02 -3.41 10.50
C GLU A 157 -3.09 -2.25 10.91
N ALA A 158 -3.53 -1.49 11.93
CA ALA A 158 -2.83 -0.30 12.44
C ALA A 158 -2.50 0.75 11.38
N HIS A 159 -3.26 0.81 10.28
CA HIS A 159 -3.01 1.71 9.15
C HIS A 159 -1.65 1.50 8.48
N LEU A 160 -1.06 0.31 8.62
CA LEU A 160 0.26 -0.03 8.12
C LEU A 160 0.18 -1.06 6.98
N PRO A 161 -0.20 -0.67 5.76
CA PRO A 161 -0.19 -1.57 4.62
C PRO A 161 1.25 -1.98 4.25
N VAL A 162 1.60 -3.24 4.46
CA VAL A 162 2.94 -3.79 4.14
C VAL A 162 3.09 -4.22 2.68
N GLN A 163 1.99 -4.32 1.95
CA GLN A 163 1.95 -4.79 0.57
C GLN A 163 2.67 -3.87 -0.42
N HIS A 164 3.12 -4.47 -1.52
CA HIS A 164 3.80 -3.77 -2.62
C HIS A 164 2.81 -3.35 -3.70
N TYR A 165 1.75 -4.14 -3.86
CA TYR A 165 0.63 -3.89 -4.75
C TYR A 165 -0.70 -4.11 -4.02
N GLU A 166 -1.76 -3.49 -4.50
CA GLU A 166 -3.13 -3.70 -4.05
C GLU A 166 -4.06 -3.60 -5.26
N CYS A 167 -5.05 -4.48 -5.35
CA CYS A 167 -6.09 -4.44 -6.37
C CYS A 167 -7.45 -4.74 -5.75
N ALA A 168 -8.52 -4.20 -6.35
CA ALA A 168 -9.89 -4.56 -5.99
C ALA A 168 -10.49 -5.57 -6.97
N ASP A 169 -9.94 -5.66 -8.19
CA ASP A 169 -10.33 -6.61 -9.22
C ASP A 169 -9.11 -7.42 -9.70
N LEU A 170 -9.27 -8.74 -9.86
CA LEU A 170 -8.22 -9.63 -10.38
C LEU A 170 -7.77 -9.27 -11.81
N GLY A 171 -8.64 -8.65 -12.60
CA GLY A 171 -8.33 -8.16 -13.94
C GLY A 171 -7.28 -7.03 -13.96
N GLU A 172 -7.06 -6.34 -12.84
CA GLU A 172 -6.03 -5.30 -12.72
C GLU A 172 -4.60 -5.88 -12.63
N ILE A 173 -4.48 -7.12 -12.13
CA ILE A 173 -3.21 -7.75 -11.74
C ILE A 173 -2.20 -7.79 -12.89
N PRO A 174 -2.55 -8.20 -14.13
CA PRO A 174 -1.60 -8.22 -15.24
C PRO A 174 -1.00 -6.85 -15.56
N ASN A 175 -1.76 -5.78 -15.41
CA ASN A 175 -1.25 -4.42 -15.62
C ASN A 175 -0.42 -3.93 -14.43
N LEU A 176 -0.84 -4.22 -13.20
CA LEU A 176 -0.09 -3.85 -11.99
C LEU A 176 1.31 -4.46 -11.98
N LEU A 177 1.45 -5.73 -12.37
CA LEU A 177 2.73 -6.43 -12.42
C LEU A 177 3.69 -5.90 -13.51
N GLN A 178 3.20 -5.15 -14.49
CA GLN A 178 4.07 -4.45 -15.46
C GLN A 178 4.66 -3.15 -14.89
N ASN A 179 4.10 -2.64 -13.80
CA ASN A 179 4.55 -1.41 -13.17
C ASN A 179 5.50 -1.69 -12.01
N GLN A 180 6.39 -0.73 -11.75
CA GLN A 180 7.27 -0.80 -10.59
C GLN A 180 6.46 -0.83 -9.29
N PRO A 181 6.78 -1.73 -8.33
CA PRO A 181 6.09 -1.77 -7.06
C PRO A 181 6.36 -0.49 -6.27
N LEU A 182 5.40 -0.14 -5.41
CA LEU A 182 5.66 0.85 -4.38
C LEU A 182 6.70 0.30 -3.38
N PRO A 183 7.53 1.17 -2.79
CA PRO A 183 8.57 0.73 -1.87
C PRO A 183 7.94 0.09 -0.64
N SER A 184 8.58 -0.95 -0.09
CA SER A 184 8.16 -1.52 1.19
C SER A 184 8.38 -0.51 2.33
N LEU A 185 7.72 -0.74 3.47
CA LEU A 185 7.95 0.08 4.67
C LEU A 185 9.42 0.03 5.12
N GLN A 186 10.09 -1.13 5.01
CA GLN A 186 11.52 -1.23 5.32
C GLN A 186 12.36 -0.39 4.38
N THR A 187 12.05 -0.39 3.08
CA THR A 187 12.75 0.44 2.08
C THR A 187 12.55 1.92 2.37
N CYS A 188 11.32 2.33 2.70
CA CYS A 188 11.03 3.72 3.07
C CYS A 188 11.85 4.16 4.29
N LEU A 189 11.88 3.33 5.34
CA LEU A 189 12.66 3.61 6.54
C LEU A 189 14.17 3.67 6.25
N ALA A 190 14.67 2.75 5.41
CA ALA A 190 16.07 2.72 5.01
C ALA A 190 16.49 4.02 4.29
N TRP A 191 15.63 4.56 3.41
CA TRP A 191 15.91 5.85 2.76
C TRP A 191 16.00 7.01 3.76
N TYR A 192 15.12 7.06 4.77
CA TYR A 192 15.25 8.05 5.85
C TYR A 192 16.57 7.92 6.63
N MET A 193 16.99 6.69 6.92
CA MET A 193 18.26 6.45 7.62
C MET A 193 19.48 6.88 6.79
N GLN A 194 19.37 6.93 5.46
CA GLN A 194 20.42 7.40 4.55
C GLN A 194 20.48 8.93 4.46
N GLU A 195 19.34 9.62 4.40
CA GLU A 195 19.25 11.08 4.21
C GLU A 195 19.34 11.90 5.51
N ARG A 196 19.46 11.23 6.67
CA ARG A 196 19.29 11.73 8.05
C ARG A 196 17.84 11.78 8.49
N VAL A 197 17.60 11.32 9.72
CA VAL A 197 16.27 11.28 10.32
C VAL A 197 16.32 11.49 11.84
N THR A 198 15.26 12.06 12.41
CA THR A 198 15.04 12.11 13.86
C THR A 198 13.79 11.33 14.23
N HIS A 199 13.66 10.93 15.49
CA HIS A 199 12.44 10.28 16.00
C HIS A 199 11.19 11.16 15.79
N THR A 200 11.31 12.48 15.96
CA THR A 200 10.21 13.42 15.72
C THR A 200 9.77 13.42 14.26
N LEU A 201 10.71 13.33 13.32
CA LEU A 201 10.38 13.25 11.90
C LEU A 201 9.68 11.93 11.56
N LEU A 202 10.16 10.80 12.09
CA LEU A 202 9.51 9.50 11.90
C LEU A 202 8.09 9.49 12.45
N ALA A 203 7.88 10.01 13.66
CA ALA A 203 6.55 10.13 14.25
C ALA A 203 5.60 10.96 13.36
N HIS A 204 6.09 12.11 12.85
CA HIS A 204 5.33 12.97 11.94
C HIS A 204 4.90 12.22 10.67
N VAL A 205 5.84 11.60 9.95
CA VAL A 205 5.52 10.95 8.67
C VAL A 205 4.64 9.71 8.85
N GLN A 206 4.75 9.02 9.98
CA GLN A 206 3.86 7.91 10.35
C GLN A 206 2.42 8.39 10.62
N THR A 207 2.25 9.50 11.34
CA THR A 207 0.93 10.09 11.55
C THR A 207 0.32 10.59 10.24
N VAL A 208 1.11 11.25 9.39
CA VAL A 208 0.66 11.72 8.07
C VAL A 208 0.28 10.54 7.17
N SER A 209 1.08 9.48 7.11
CA SER A 209 0.78 8.30 6.28
C SER A 209 -0.48 7.58 6.74
N ALA A 210 -0.68 7.43 8.05
CA ALA A 210 -1.86 6.79 8.62
C ALA A 210 -3.14 7.60 8.32
N ALA A 211 -3.10 8.92 8.53
CA ALA A 211 -4.24 9.80 8.25
C ALA A 211 -4.58 9.84 6.75
N ALA A 212 -3.56 9.95 5.89
CA ALA A 212 -3.75 9.92 4.43
C ALA A 212 -4.31 8.57 3.97
N TYR A 213 -3.83 7.45 4.52
CA TYR A 213 -4.35 6.11 4.23
C TYR A 213 -5.83 5.97 4.63
N GLN A 214 -6.18 6.40 5.84
CA GLN A 214 -7.56 6.35 6.32
C GLN A 214 -8.52 7.17 5.45
N MET A 215 -8.14 8.41 5.12
CA MET A 215 -8.94 9.25 4.22
C MET A 215 -9.08 8.62 2.84
N ALA A 216 -8.01 8.03 2.29
CA ALA A 216 -8.04 7.38 0.99
C ALA A 216 -8.97 6.16 0.98
N VAL A 217 -8.97 5.36 2.05
CA VAL A 217 -9.89 4.22 2.19
C VAL A 217 -11.34 4.69 2.20
N TRP A 218 -11.68 5.72 2.98
CA TRP A 218 -13.04 6.28 2.96
C TRP A 218 -13.41 6.88 1.61
N LEU A 219 -12.48 7.61 0.99
CA LEU A 219 -12.73 8.29 -0.27
C LEU A 219 -12.95 7.32 -1.43
N LYS A 220 -12.32 6.14 -1.40
CA LYS A 220 -12.45 5.12 -2.44
C LYS A 220 -13.88 4.60 -2.63
N GLU A 221 -14.76 4.76 -1.62
CA GLU A 221 -16.19 4.49 -1.74
C GLU A 221 -16.87 5.38 -2.80
N TYR A 222 -16.42 6.64 -2.90
CA TYR A 222 -17.00 7.66 -3.78
C TYR A 222 -16.13 7.91 -5.02
N GLU A 223 -14.82 7.63 -4.92
CA GLU A 223 -13.82 7.88 -5.94
C GLU A 223 -13.01 6.59 -6.21
N PRO A 224 -13.51 5.67 -7.05
CA PRO A 224 -12.96 4.31 -7.18
C PRO A 224 -11.50 4.22 -7.61
N ASN A 225 -10.98 5.28 -8.26
CA ASN A 225 -9.60 5.34 -8.75
C ASN A 225 -8.58 5.75 -7.68
N VAL A 226 -9.03 6.13 -6.48
CA VAL A 226 -8.13 6.47 -5.38
C VAL A 226 -7.35 5.24 -4.96
N SER A 227 -6.03 5.41 -4.78
CA SER A 227 -5.14 4.38 -4.27
C SER A 227 -4.76 4.64 -2.81
N PRO A 228 -5.35 3.92 -1.84
CA PRO A 228 -4.96 4.00 -0.44
C PRO A 228 -3.48 3.68 -0.21
N LEU A 229 -2.96 2.63 -0.84
CA LEU A 229 -1.55 2.27 -0.74
C LEU A 229 -0.61 3.41 -1.21
N LEU A 230 -0.95 4.08 -2.32
CA LEU A 230 -0.18 5.23 -2.82
C LEU A 230 -0.27 6.41 -1.87
N ALA A 231 -1.46 6.73 -1.34
CA ALA A 231 -1.64 7.79 -0.36
C ALA A 231 -0.82 7.56 0.91
N HIS A 232 -0.80 6.32 1.41
CA HIS A 232 0.04 5.95 2.54
C HIS A 232 1.53 6.20 2.24
N ARG A 233 2.05 5.66 1.12
CA ARG A 233 3.47 5.79 0.77
C ARG A 233 3.86 7.24 0.47
N GLY A 234 2.96 8.00 -0.15
CA GLY A 234 3.10 9.44 -0.35
C GLY A 234 3.22 10.19 0.98
N GLY A 235 2.31 9.92 1.91
CA GLY A 235 2.36 10.50 3.26
C GLY A 235 3.60 10.09 4.05
N TYR A 236 4.09 8.86 3.86
CA TYR A 236 5.28 8.38 4.55
C TYR A 236 6.57 9.03 4.03
N LEU A 237 6.64 9.37 2.73
CA LEU A 237 7.87 9.82 2.07
C LEU A 237 7.87 11.32 1.69
N HIS A 238 6.78 12.06 1.92
CA HIS A 238 6.66 13.46 1.50
C HIS A 238 7.82 14.34 2.04
N ASP A 239 8.30 14.03 3.23
CA ASP A 239 9.28 14.80 3.99
C ASP A 239 10.69 14.14 3.98
N LEU A 240 10.96 13.26 3.01
CA LEU A 240 12.18 12.42 2.96
C LEU A 240 13.49 13.22 3.12
N ALA A 241 13.55 14.43 2.55
CA ALA A 241 14.74 15.26 2.53
C ALA A 241 14.72 16.42 3.55
N LYS A 242 13.84 16.38 4.56
CA LYS A 242 13.62 17.52 5.49
C LYS A 242 14.88 17.98 6.22
N LEU A 243 15.78 17.06 6.58
CA LEU A 243 16.97 17.37 7.39
C LEU A 243 18.23 17.71 6.56
N ILE A 244 18.11 17.72 5.24
CA ILE A 244 19.18 18.07 4.29
C ILE A 244 18.81 19.29 3.45
N GLU A 245 17.72 19.98 3.80
CA GLU A 245 17.31 21.24 3.19
C GLU A 245 18.43 22.29 3.26
N THR A 246 18.56 23.07 2.19
CA THR A 246 19.55 24.16 2.09
C THR A 246 18.84 25.49 1.85
N LYS A 247 19.58 26.60 1.90
CA LYS A 247 19.03 27.93 1.56
C LYS A 247 18.60 28.04 0.09
N GLU A 248 19.13 27.19 -0.77
CA GLU A 248 18.95 27.27 -2.24
C GLU A 248 17.86 26.33 -2.74
N THR A 249 17.59 25.22 -2.04
CA THR A 249 16.62 24.22 -2.46
C THR A 249 15.85 23.72 -1.26
N ASN A 250 14.53 23.86 -1.33
CA ASN A 250 13.62 23.41 -0.28
C ASN A 250 13.54 21.87 -0.22
N HIS A 251 13.06 21.35 0.91
CA HIS A 251 13.03 19.89 1.13
C HIS A 251 12.07 19.15 0.19
N ALA A 252 10.97 19.77 -0.23
CA ALA A 252 10.03 19.15 -1.18
C ALA A 252 10.69 18.85 -2.53
N LYS A 253 11.47 19.81 -3.05
CA LYS A 253 12.19 19.61 -4.32
C LYS A 253 13.31 18.57 -4.20
N LEU A 254 14.00 18.54 -3.06
CA LEU A 254 15.01 17.51 -2.78
C LEU A 254 14.37 16.11 -2.69
N ALA A 255 13.23 15.98 -1.99
CA ALA A 255 12.50 14.74 -1.87
C ALA A 255 11.97 14.25 -3.24
N GLU A 256 11.44 15.15 -4.07
CA GLU A 256 11.05 14.85 -5.46
C GLU A 256 12.24 14.28 -6.26
N ASN A 257 13.40 14.95 -6.21
CA ASN A 257 14.59 14.50 -6.95
C ASN A 257 15.07 13.12 -6.49
N LEU A 258 15.16 12.89 -5.17
CA LEU A 258 15.55 11.59 -4.62
C LEU A 258 14.59 10.47 -5.05
N LEU A 259 13.28 10.72 -4.98
CA LEU A 259 12.28 9.73 -5.39
C LEU A 259 12.32 9.47 -6.90
N MET A 260 12.65 10.46 -7.73
CA MET A 260 12.92 10.25 -9.15
C MET A 260 14.15 9.35 -9.36
N GLU A 261 15.23 9.54 -8.60
CA GLU A 261 16.42 8.67 -8.62
C GLU A 261 16.09 7.24 -8.16
N TYR A 262 15.19 7.09 -7.20
CA TYR A 262 14.67 5.79 -6.74
C TYR A 262 13.62 5.18 -7.68
N ARG A 263 13.38 5.81 -8.84
CA ARG A 263 12.39 5.41 -9.85
C ARG A 263 10.96 5.34 -9.29
N GLN A 264 10.61 6.27 -8.43
CA GLN A 264 9.28 6.42 -7.83
C GLN A 264 8.62 7.73 -8.31
N PRO A 265 8.33 7.90 -9.61
CA PRO A 265 7.91 9.18 -10.18
C PRO A 265 6.55 9.68 -9.66
N ILE A 266 5.65 8.77 -9.30
CA ILE A 266 4.33 9.14 -8.75
C ILE A 266 4.49 9.67 -7.32
N LEU A 267 5.28 8.99 -6.49
CA LEU A 267 5.62 9.47 -5.14
C LEU A 267 6.42 10.77 -5.17
N ALA A 268 7.31 10.93 -6.15
CA ALA A 268 8.07 12.16 -6.34
C ALA A 268 7.15 13.37 -6.54
N LYS A 269 6.09 13.23 -7.33
CA LYS A 269 5.08 14.30 -7.50
C LYS A 269 4.36 14.64 -6.20
N ILE A 270 3.95 13.62 -5.42
CA ILE A 270 3.31 13.85 -4.12
C ILE A 270 4.26 14.63 -3.19
N ALA A 271 5.52 14.21 -3.09
CA ALA A 271 6.52 14.88 -2.28
C ALA A 271 6.84 16.30 -2.80
N GLY A 272 6.92 16.52 -4.10
CA GLY A 272 7.22 17.83 -4.68
C GLY A 272 6.10 18.87 -4.53
N ARG A 273 4.87 18.43 -4.25
CA ARG A 273 3.65 19.26 -4.25
C ARG A 273 3.03 19.46 -2.88
N HIS A 274 3.69 19.01 -1.81
CA HIS A 274 3.08 19.00 -0.48
C HIS A 274 3.20 20.34 0.27
N LEU A 275 3.95 21.35 -0.20
CA LEU A 275 4.15 22.57 0.59
C LEU A 275 2.94 23.51 0.53
N MET A 276 2.79 24.36 1.55
CA MET A 276 1.70 25.35 1.58
C MET A 276 1.74 26.35 0.43
N GLY A 277 2.93 26.70 -0.06
CA GLY A 277 3.11 27.64 -1.17
C GLY A 277 2.66 27.10 -2.53
N ASP A 278 2.56 25.78 -2.67
CA ASP A 278 2.28 25.14 -3.95
C ASP A 278 0.83 25.34 -4.42
N LEU A 279 -0.09 25.62 -3.51
CA LEU A 279 -1.51 25.84 -3.83
C LEU A 279 -1.77 27.07 -4.71
N LYS A 280 -0.83 28.02 -4.76
CA LYS A 280 -0.91 29.20 -5.64
C LYS A 280 -0.41 28.93 -7.05
N SER A 281 0.42 27.90 -7.22
CA SER A 281 1.04 27.55 -8.51
C SER A 281 0.10 26.66 -9.31
N SER A 282 -0.07 26.95 -10.61
CA SER A 282 -0.79 26.04 -11.51
C SER A 282 -0.08 24.68 -11.65
N ASP A 283 1.24 24.69 -11.49
CA ASP A 283 2.12 23.56 -11.84
C ASP A 283 2.39 22.66 -10.62
N ASN A 284 2.43 23.25 -9.43
CA ASN A 284 2.74 22.55 -8.19
C ASN A 284 1.51 22.25 -7.32
N ARG A 285 0.34 22.83 -7.60
CA ARG A 285 -0.86 22.52 -6.79
C ARG A 285 -1.18 21.01 -6.84
N PRO A 286 -1.58 20.40 -5.73
CA PRO A 286 -2.14 19.05 -5.72
C PRO A 286 -3.31 18.91 -6.70
N THR A 287 -3.28 17.85 -7.49
CA THR A 287 -4.24 17.57 -8.57
C THR A 287 -4.96 16.25 -8.37
N THR A 288 -4.24 15.18 -7.99
CA THR A 288 -4.87 13.89 -7.66
C THR A 288 -5.37 13.87 -6.22
N TRP A 289 -6.26 12.93 -5.90
CA TRP A 289 -6.75 12.76 -4.55
C TRP A 289 -5.63 12.40 -3.56
N GLU A 290 -4.68 11.55 -3.95
CA GLU A 290 -3.52 11.19 -3.12
C GLU A 290 -2.64 12.41 -2.82
N GLU A 291 -2.39 13.27 -3.81
CA GLU A 291 -1.66 14.52 -3.60
C GLU A 291 -2.41 15.44 -2.61
N LYS A 292 -3.72 15.59 -2.79
CA LYS A 292 -4.58 16.45 -1.96
C LYS A 292 -4.64 15.98 -0.51
N ILE A 293 -4.90 14.69 -0.28
CA ILE A 293 -5.05 14.13 1.07
C ILE A 293 -3.70 14.06 1.81
N VAL A 294 -2.58 13.78 1.12
CA VAL A 294 -1.25 13.86 1.74
C VAL A 294 -0.92 15.30 2.10
N HIS A 295 -1.20 16.25 1.19
CA HIS A 295 -1.03 17.67 1.48
C HIS A 295 -1.81 18.06 2.72
N TYR A 296 -3.10 17.72 2.80
CA TYR A 296 -3.96 18.05 3.92
C TYR A 296 -3.54 17.35 5.23
N ALA A 297 -3.25 16.05 5.20
CA ALA A 297 -2.82 15.26 6.36
C ALA A 297 -1.56 15.85 7.04
N ASP A 298 -0.58 16.34 6.27
CA ASP A 298 0.60 17.03 6.79
C ASP A 298 0.26 18.31 7.59
N LYS A 299 -0.87 18.96 7.28
CA LYS A 299 -1.34 20.18 7.98
C LYS A 299 -2.19 19.84 9.20
N LEU A 300 -2.64 18.59 9.32
CA LEU A 300 -3.27 18.10 10.54
C LEU A 300 -2.25 17.53 11.52
N ALA A 301 -1.11 17.03 11.06
CA ALA A 301 -0.14 16.33 11.91
C ALA A 301 0.76 17.30 12.72
N GLU A 302 0.78 17.15 14.03
CA GLU A 302 1.74 17.80 14.94
C GLU A 302 2.45 16.74 15.80
N GLY A 303 3.64 16.33 15.36
CA GLY A 303 4.36 15.23 15.99
C GLY A 303 3.61 13.93 15.75
N SER A 304 3.11 13.30 16.83
CA SER A 304 2.34 12.06 16.78
C SER A 304 0.83 12.27 16.90
N GLU A 305 0.35 13.51 16.89
CA GLU A 305 -1.07 13.84 17.09
C GLU A 305 -1.69 14.51 15.86
N LEU A 306 -3.02 14.40 15.73
CA LEU A 306 -3.80 15.21 14.79
C LEU A 306 -4.37 16.44 15.51
N VAL A 307 -4.20 17.61 14.91
CA VAL A 307 -4.74 18.89 15.37
C VAL A 307 -5.57 19.52 14.26
N SER A 308 -6.45 20.45 14.61
CA SER A 308 -7.20 21.20 13.61
C SER A 308 -6.27 22.11 12.81
N LEU A 309 -6.69 22.45 11.58
CA LEU A 309 -5.95 23.40 10.74
C LEU A 309 -5.73 24.74 11.46
N SER A 310 -6.72 25.21 12.22
CA SER A 310 -6.63 26.46 12.99
C SER A 310 -5.56 26.39 14.09
N GLU A 311 -5.50 25.28 14.83
CA GLU A 311 -4.46 25.03 15.84
C GLU A 311 -3.08 24.95 15.19
N ARG A 312 -2.95 24.18 14.10
CA ARG A 312 -1.69 24.04 13.35
C ARG A 312 -1.17 25.39 12.86
N LEU A 313 -2.02 26.18 12.20
CA LEU A 313 -1.64 27.48 11.67
C LEU A 313 -1.20 28.42 12.80
N THR A 314 -1.88 28.41 13.94
CA THR A 314 -1.50 29.19 15.12
C THR A 314 -0.11 28.78 15.65
N ALA A 315 0.14 27.47 15.77
CA ALA A 315 1.44 26.95 16.20
C ALA A 315 2.57 27.30 15.23
N LEU A 316 2.31 27.24 13.91
CA LEU A 316 3.29 27.61 12.88
C LEU A 316 3.62 29.10 12.90
N LYS A 317 2.63 29.97 13.05
CA LYS A 317 2.84 31.43 13.18
C LYS A 317 3.73 31.78 14.38
N GLY A 318 3.58 31.07 15.49
CA GLY A 318 4.42 31.24 16.68
C GLY A 318 5.86 30.76 16.48
N ARG A 319 6.05 29.60 15.82
CA ARG A 319 7.38 29.03 15.55
C ARG A 319 8.17 29.78 14.47
N TYR A 320 7.46 30.38 13.51
CA TYR A 320 8.04 30.98 12.32
C TYR A 320 7.48 32.38 12.02
N PRO A 321 7.76 33.39 12.87
CA PRO A 321 7.20 34.73 12.70
C PRO A 321 7.57 35.40 11.37
N GLN A 322 8.70 35.02 10.77
CA GLN A 322 9.16 35.55 9.48
C GLN A 322 8.34 35.07 8.27
N PHE A 323 7.47 34.07 8.44
CA PHE A 323 6.65 33.49 7.37
C PHE A 323 5.15 33.84 7.51
N LEU A 324 4.78 34.80 8.37
CA LEU A 324 3.38 35.19 8.64
C LEU A 324 2.60 35.54 7.37
N ASP A 325 3.14 36.40 6.51
CA ASP A 325 2.45 36.83 5.28
C ASP A 325 2.21 35.67 4.30
N ILE A 326 3.12 34.70 4.27
CA ILE A 326 2.98 33.50 3.45
C ILE A 326 1.90 32.58 4.03
N ILE A 327 1.89 32.40 5.36
CA ILE A 327 0.88 31.59 6.06
C ILE A 327 -0.51 32.20 5.86
N ASP A 328 -0.67 33.50 6.12
CA ASP A 328 -1.95 34.19 5.96
C ASP A 328 -2.39 34.27 4.50
N GLY A 329 -1.45 34.47 3.58
CA GLY A 329 -1.71 34.48 2.15
C GLY A 329 -2.10 33.13 1.57
N ASN A 330 -1.83 32.01 2.26
CA ASN A 330 -2.18 30.65 1.81
C ASN A 330 -3.35 30.06 2.62
N ARG A 331 -3.71 30.63 3.77
CA ARG A 331 -4.77 30.14 4.66
C ARG A 331 -6.06 29.78 3.92
N ARG A 332 -6.59 30.71 3.11
CA ARG A 332 -7.83 30.49 2.36
C ARG A 332 -7.76 29.32 1.38
N LEU A 333 -6.58 29.06 0.82
CA LEU A 333 -6.39 27.95 -0.13
C LEU A 333 -6.34 26.61 0.61
N ILE A 334 -5.75 26.56 1.80
CA ILE A 334 -5.71 25.34 2.62
C ILE A 334 -7.11 25.06 3.18
N GLU A 335 -7.83 26.07 3.64
CA GLU A 335 -9.23 25.95 4.07
C GLU A 335 -10.13 25.50 2.90
N ALA A 336 -9.89 25.97 1.68
CA ALA A 336 -10.62 25.50 0.51
C ALA A 336 -10.34 24.02 0.20
N LEU A 337 -9.08 23.57 0.33
CA LEU A 337 -8.70 22.16 0.15
C LEU A 337 -9.32 21.28 1.24
N GLU A 338 -9.32 21.73 2.49
CA GLU A 338 -9.99 21.05 3.61
C GLU A 338 -11.48 20.87 3.32
N ILE A 339 -12.17 21.93 2.88
CA ILE A 339 -13.58 21.87 2.50
C ILE A 339 -13.79 20.91 1.32
N GLU A 340 -12.93 20.94 0.31
CA GLU A 340 -13.01 20.04 -0.85
C GLU A 340 -12.94 18.57 -0.43
N ILE A 341 -11.95 18.22 0.40
CA ILE A 341 -11.75 16.84 0.89
C ILE A 341 -12.92 16.42 1.79
N ALA A 342 -13.32 17.27 2.73
CA ALA A 342 -14.44 16.98 3.63
C ALA A 342 -15.75 16.79 2.86
N THR A 343 -16.01 17.64 1.87
CA THR A 343 -17.20 17.54 1.01
C THR A 343 -17.21 16.24 0.21
N ALA A 344 -16.08 15.83 -0.35
CA ALA A 344 -15.97 14.58 -1.11
C ALA A 344 -16.16 13.34 -0.21
N LEU A 345 -15.88 13.46 1.08
CA LEU A 345 -16.15 12.44 2.08
C LEU A 345 -17.55 12.56 2.71
N HIS A 346 -18.37 13.54 2.32
CA HIS A 346 -19.66 13.85 2.95
C HIS A 346 -19.58 14.22 4.44
N HIS A 347 -18.50 14.87 4.84
CA HIS A 347 -18.28 15.40 6.20
C HIS A 347 -18.16 16.92 6.19
N SER A 348 -18.40 17.57 7.34
CA SER A 348 -17.78 18.86 7.64
C SER A 348 -16.31 18.68 8.04
N PRO A 349 -15.46 19.72 7.94
CA PRO A 349 -14.07 19.63 8.39
C PRO A 349 -13.89 19.16 9.85
N GLN A 350 -14.79 19.58 10.73
CA GLN A 350 -14.75 19.22 12.14
C GLN A 350 -15.10 17.75 12.37
N GLU A 351 -16.13 17.24 11.68
CA GLU A 351 -16.51 15.83 11.71
C GLU A 351 -15.38 14.95 11.16
N LEU A 352 -14.82 15.32 9.99
CA LEU A 352 -13.71 14.59 9.39
C LEU A 352 -12.52 14.45 10.35
N LEU A 353 -12.12 15.53 11.02
CA LEU A 353 -11.03 15.48 12.00
C LEU A 353 -11.38 14.60 13.21
N ALA A 354 -12.61 14.67 13.72
CA ALA A 354 -13.06 13.87 14.86
C ALA A 354 -13.06 12.37 14.52
N ASP A 355 -13.54 12.02 13.33
CA ASP A 355 -13.58 10.63 12.85
C ASP A 355 -12.17 10.12 12.56
N LEU A 356 -11.29 10.94 11.99
CA LEU A 356 -9.87 10.58 11.83
C LEU A 356 -9.20 10.28 13.16
N LYS A 357 -9.41 11.12 14.18
CA LYS A 357 -8.87 10.88 15.52
C LYS A 357 -9.40 9.58 16.10
N THR A 358 -10.69 9.30 15.95
CA THR A 358 -11.32 8.08 16.44
C THR A 358 -10.73 6.85 15.75
N ALA A 359 -10.65 6.86 14.42
CA ALA A 359 -10.13 5.76 13.63
C ALA A 359 -8.66 5.46 13.93
N LEU A 360 -7.81 6.48 14.10
CA LEU A 360 -6.37 6.30 14.33
C LEU A 360 -6.01 5.96 15.78
N TYR A 361 -6.67 6.56 16.78
CA TYR A 361 -6.24 6.47 18.17
C TYR A 361 -7.10 5.58 19.06
N ASN A 362 -8.38 5.41 18.72
CA ASN A 362 -9.33 4.71 19.59
C ASN A 362 -9.76 3.35 19.04
N GLY A 363 -9.33 3.00 17.82
CA GLY A 363 -9.77 1.82 17.08
C GLY A 363 -11.23 1.94 16.65
N ASN A 364 -11.59 1.32 15.52
CA ASN A 364 -13.01 1.12 15.19
C ASN A 364 -13.58 0.21 16.28
N SER A 365 -14.48 0.76 17.11
CA SER A 365 -15.18 0.02 18.16
C SER A 365 -16.09 -1.06 17.58
#